data_AF-A0A8T6FNK4-F1
#
_entry.id   AF-A0A8T6FNK4-F1
#
_cell.length_a   1.000
_cell.length_b   1.000
_cell.length_c   1.000
_cell.angle_alpha   90.00
_cell.angle_beta   90.00
_cell.angle_gamma   90.00
#
_symmetry.space_group_name_H-M   'P 1'
#
loop_
_entity.id
_entity.type
_entity.pdbx_description
1 polymer ?
#
loop_
_entity_poly.entity_id
_entity_poly.type
_entity_poly.pdbx_seq_one_letter_code
_entity_poly.pdbx_strand_id
1 'polypeptide(L)'
;MPLARRAFQVLQDQLEREAEEIPPPPLLQPEPRVRERVRAERAADGVAVVHGPTAEWLAMTLDIEDVEAREELLDRLRRLGVQRALTRLGVRVGERIRVGEVELTWE
;
A
#
# COMPACT_ATOMS: atom_id res chain seq x y z
N MET A 1 42.84 45.29 -4.64
CA MET A 1 41.36 45.24 -4.47
C MET A 1 40.95 44.65 -3.10
N PRO A 2 41.34 45.25 -1.96
CA PRO A 2 41.04 44.68 -0.63
C PRO A 2 39.59 44.91 -0.16
N LEU A 3 38.92 45.96 -0.66
CA LEU A 3 37.56 46.34 -0.23
C LEU A 3 36.50 45.34 -0.70
N ALA A 4 36.61 44.81 -1.93
CA ALA A 4 35.66 43.84 -2.46
C ALA A 4 35.65 42.54 -1.64
N ARG A 5 36.83 42.07 -1.20
CA ARG A 5 36.95 40.87 -0.36
C ARG A 5 36.32 41.06 1.01
N ARG A 6 36.51 42.24 1.62
CA ARG A 6 35.94 42.56 2.92
C ARG A 6 34.42 42.73 2.87
N ALA A 7 33.90 43.38 1.82
CA ALA A 7 32.47 43.48 1.59
C ALA A 7 31.83 42.10 1.40
N PHE A 8 32.49 41.22 0.65
CA PHE A 8 32.03 39.84 0.47
C PHE A 8 32.00 39.06 1.79
N GLN A 9 33.03 39.20 2.63
CA GLN A 9 33.06 38.55 3.95
C GLN A 9 31.94 39.02 4.86
N VAL A 10 31.68 40.34 4.92
CA VAL A 10 30.57 40.87 5.72
C VAL A 10 29.22 40.34 5.25
N LEU A 11 29.02 40.19 3.94
CA LEU A 11 27.80 39.60 3.40
C LEU A 11 27.67 38.11 3.76
N GLN A 12 28.77 37.34 3.71
CA GLN A 12 28.74 35.92 4.11
C GLN A 12 28.40 35.78 5.60
N ASP A 13 29.07 36.55 6.47
CA ASP A 13 28.82 36.53 7.91
C ASP A 13 27.36 36.92 8.24
N GLN A 14 26.77 37.83 7.47
CA GLN A 14 25.38 38.24 7.61
C GLN A 14 24.42 37.10 7.21
N LEU A 15 24.68 36.45 6.07
CA LEU A 15 23.88 35.32 5.57
C LEU A 15 23.95 34.11 6.51
N GLU A 16 25.12 33.84 7.10
CA GLU A 16 25.29 32.77 8.09
C GLU A 16 24.45 33.03 9.34
N ARG A 17 24.45 34.26 9.86
CA ARG A 17 23.60 34.64 11.01
C ARG A 17 22.11 34.53 10.69
N GLU A 18 21.71 35.03 9.52
CA GLU A 18 20.32 34.91 9.05
C GLU A 18 19.91 33.42 8.92
N ALA A 19 20.81 32.55 8.45
CA ALA A 19 20.57 31.12 8.36
C ALA A 19 20.49 30.42 9.73
N GLU A 20 21.29 30.84 10.71
CA GLU A 20 21.24 30.34 12.10
C GLU A 20 19.95 30.76 12.83
N GLU A 21 19.41 31.95 12.51
CA GLU A 21 18.16 32.46 13.07
C GLU A 21 16.92 31.78 12.48
N ILE A 22 17.01 31.25 11.26
CA ILE A 22 15.92 30.51 10.62
C ILE A 22 15.90 29.08 11.17
N PRO A 23 14.87 28.67 11.93
CA PRO A 23 14.77 27.29 12.36
C PRO A 23 14.70 26.38 11.14
N PRO A 24 15.37 25.21 11.16
CA PRO A 24 15.32 24.28 10.04
C PRO A 24 13.85 23.89 9.79
N PRO A 25 13.45 23.71 8.52
CA PRO A 25 12.11 23.26 8.21
C PRO A 25 11.85 21.91 8.90
N PRO A 26 10.61 21.64 9.34
CA PRO A 26 10.28 20.38 9.98
C PRO A 26 10.57 19.21 9.03
N LEU A 27 11.32 18.22 9.51
CA LEU A 27 11.52 16.97 8.78
C LEU A 27 10.25 16.12 8.92
N LEU A 28 9.48 15.99 7.84
CA LEU A 28 8.37 15.05 7.78
C LEU A 28 8.92 13.63 7.74
N GLN A 29 8.85 12.92 8.86
CA GLN A 29 9.14 11.48 8.93
C GLN A 29 7.81 10.72 8.92
N PRO A 30 7.32 10.26 7.75
CA PRO A 30 6.10 9.47 7.72
C PRO A 30 6.33 8.18 8.50
N GLU A 31 5.41 7.87 9.41
CA GLU A 31 5.43 6.59 10.10
C GLU A 31 5.34 5.45 9.08
N PRO A 32 6.11 4.36 9.25
CA PRO A 32 5.96 3.17 8.43
C PRO A 32 4.52 2.68 8.54
N ARG A 33 3.75 2.80 7.45
CA ARG A 33 2.41 2.22 7.40
C ARG A 33 2.56 0.70 7.41
N VAL A 34 2.24 0.08 8.54
CA VAL A 34 2.00 -1.36 8.60
C VAL A 34 0.76 -1.62 7.77
N ARG A 35 0.94 -1.92 6.47
CA ARG A 35 -0.17 -2.43 5.66
C ARG A 35 -0.58 -3.76 6.29
N GLU A 36 -1.83 -3.86 6.72
CA GLU A 36 -2.38 -5.17 7.08
C GLU A 36 -2.16 -6.11 5.91
N ARG A 37 -1.43 -7.19 6.16
CA ARG A 37 -1.13 -8.16 5.11
C ARG A 37 -2.41 -8.96 4.87
N VAL A 38 -2.77 -9.11 3.60
CA VAL A 38 -3.70 -10.14 3.18
C VAL A 38 -3.18 -11.49 3.70
N ARG A 39 -4.07 -12.22 4.37
CA ARG A 39 -3.84 -13.59 4.82
C ARG A 39 -4.88 -14.49 4.18
N ALA A 40 -4.57 -15.78 4.10
CA ALA A 40 -5.54 -16.77 3.71
C ALA A 40 -5.35 -18.02 4.55
N GLU A 41 -6.43 -18.75 4.79
CA GLU A 41 -6.43 -20.06 5.45
C GLU A 41 -7.43 -21.01 4.78
N ARG A 42 -7.35 -22.31 5.06
CA ARG A 42 -8.41 -23.24 4.67
C ARG A 42 -9.43 -23.36 5.80
N ALA A 43 -10.70 -23.16 5.48
CA ALA A 43 -11.80 -23.39 6.40
C ALA A 43 -12.08 -24.89 6.58
N ALA A 44 -12.95 -25.22 7.55
CA ALA A 44 -13.32 -26.60 7.85
C ALA A 44 -14.03 -27.33 6.69
N ASP A 45 -14.69 -26.57 5.82
CA ASP A 45 -15.32 -27.06 4.57
C ASP A 45 -14.31 -27.23 3.42
N GLY A 46 -13.04 -26.92 3.65
CA GLY A 46 -11.95 -27.02 2.67
C GLY A 46 -11.80 -25.80 1.76
N VAL A 47 -12.73 -24.83 1.79
CA VAL A 47 -12.66 -23.62 0.97
C VAL A 47 -11.56 -22.71 1.50
N ALA A 48 -10.80 -22.08 0.59
CA ALA A 48 -9.79 -21.11 0.98
C ALA A 48 -10.45 -19.76 1.31
N VAL A 49 -10.28 -19.29 2.54
CA VAL A 49 -10.81 -18.02 3.04
C VAL A 49 -9.70 -16.98 3.04
N VAL A 50 -9.98 -15.82 2.45
CA VAL A 50 -9.07 -14.67 2.35
C VAL A 50 -9.51 -13.59 3.34
N HIS A 51 -8.56 -13.14 4.15
CA HIS A 51 -8.73 -12.10 5.17
C HIS A 51 -7.96 -10.85 4.79
N GLY A 52 -8.61 -9.69 4.87
CA GLY A 52 -8.03 -8.38 4.62
C GLY A 52 -9.11 -7.33 4.35
N PRO A 53 -9.18 -6.21 5.11
CA PRO A 53 -10.31 -5.29 5.04
C PRO A 53 -10.59 -4.73 3.63
N THR A 54 -9.54 -4.38 2.88
CA THR A 54 -9.70 -3.88 1.51
C THR A 54 -10.17 -4.97 0.54
N ALA A 55 -9.69 -6.20 0.71
CA ALA A 55 -10.09 -7.31 -0.15
C ALA A 55 -11.57 -7.68 0.09
N GLU A 56 -11.97 -7.77 1.35
CA GLU A 56 -13.35 -8.02 1.77
C GLU A 56 -14.29 -6.91 1.29
N TRP A 57 -13.92 -5.65 1.50
CA TRP A 57 -14.72 -4.51 1.03
C TRP A 57 -14.89 -4.51 -0.49
N LEU A 58 -13.83 -4.78 -1.26
CA LEU A 58 -13.92 -4.87 -2.72
C LEU A 58 -14.87 -5.98 -3.16
N ALA A 59 -14.75 -7.17 -2.56
CA ALA A 59 -15.59 -8.32 -2.88
C ALA A 59 -17.07 -8.04 -2.60
N MET A 60 -17.38 -7.34 -1.50
CA MET A 60 -18.74 -6.95 -1.15
C MET A 60 -19.32 -5.84 -2.03
N THR A 61 -18.48 -5.01 -2.65
CA THR A 61 -18.93 -3.80 -3.37
C THR A 61 -19.08 -4.01 -4.87
N LEU A 62 -18.28 -4.90 -5.46
CA LEU A 62 -18.33 -5.20 -6.89
C LEU A 62 -19.41 -6.26 -7.18
N ASP A 63 -20.14 -6.06 -8.27
CA ASP A 63 -21.10 -7.07 -8.75
C ASP A 63 -20.34 -8.21 -9.41
N ILE A 64 -20.28 -9.37 -8.75
CA ILE A 64 -19.50 -10.52 -9.22
C ILE A 64 -20.16 -11.27 -10.37
N GLU A 65 -21.46 -11.05 -10.60
CA GLU A 65 -22.21 -11.65 -11.70
C GLU A 65 -21.86 -10.95 -13.02
N ASP A 66 -21.54 -9.66 -12.96
CA ASP A 66 -20.95 -8.94 -14.08
C ASP A 66 -19.50 -9.39 -14.32
N VAL A 67 -19.20 -9.77 -15.57
CA VAL A 67 -17.91 -10.33 -15.96
C VAL A 67 -16.80 -9.30 -15.81
N GLU A 68 -17.04 -8.07 -16.24
CA GLU A 68 -16.04 -7.00 -16.20
C GLU A 68 -15.71 -6.60 -14.76
N ALA A 69 -16.73 -6.45 -13.91
CA ALA A 69 -16.54 -6.18 -12.48
C ALA A 69 -15.83 -7.33 -11.74
N ARG A 70 -16.12 -8.59 -12.09
CA ARG A 70 -15.41 -9.76 -11.53
C ARG A 70 -13.94 -9.80 -11.94
N GLU A 71 -13.62 -9.52 -13.20
CA GLU A 71 -12.24 -9.44 -13.67
C GLU A 71 -11.46 -8.33 -12.94
N GLU A 72 -12.06 -7.15 -12.80
CA GLU A 72 -11.47 -6.03 -12.04
C GLU A 72 -11.28 -6.39 -10.55
N LEU A 73 -12.22 -7.11 -9.94
CA LEU A 73 -12.08 -7.63 -8.58
C LEU A 73 -10.85 -8.54 -8.48
N LEU A 74 -10.74 -9.55 -9.34
CA LEU A 74 -9.63 -10.50 -9.34
C LEU A 74 -8.28 -9.80 -9.53
N ASP A 75 -8.21 -8.82 -10.45
CA ASP A 75 -7.00 -8.02 -10.67
C ASP A 75 -6.61 -7.18 -9.44
N ARG A 76 -7.58 -6.56 -8.77
CA ARG A 76 -7.32 -5.84 -7.53
C ARG A 76 -6.87 -6.76 -6.40
N LEU A 77 -7.47 -7.94 -6.28
CA LEU A 77 -7.05 -8.95 -5.30
C LEU A 77 -5.59 -9.40 -5.54
N ARG A 78 -5.18 -9.60 -6.80
CA ARG A 78 -3.78 -9.91 -7.15
C ARG A 78 -2.83 -8.81 -6.68
N ARG A 79 -3.17 -7.54 -6.91
CA ARG A 79 -2.39 -6.36 -6.47
C ARG A 79 -2.29 -6.23 -4.95
N LEU A 80 -3.32 -6.66 -4.21
CA LEU A 80 -3.32 -6.71 -2.75
C LEU A 80 -2.48 -7.87 -2.18
N GLY A 81 -2.03 -8.79 -3.03
CA GLY A 81 -1.20 -9.94 -2.64
C GLY A 81 -1.97 -11.22 -2.35
N VAL A 82 -3.25 -11.28 -2.70
CA VAL A 82 -4.11 -12.47 -2.52
C VAL A 82 -3.53 -13.67 -3.27
N GLN A 83 -3.06 -13.49 -4.50
CA GLN A 83 -2.42 -14.57 -5.27
C GLN A 83 -1.27 -15.24 -4.50
N ARG A 84 -0.44 -14.44 -3.81
CA ARG A 84 0.67 -14.96 -3.00
C ARG A 84 0.18 -15.69 -1.74
N ALA A 85 -0.94 -15.26 -1.16
CA ALA A 85 -1.55 -15.93 -0.02
C ALA A 85 -2.15 -17.28 -0.43
N LEU A 86 -2.93 -17.30 -1.51
CA LEU A 86 -3.56 -18.49 -2.08
C LEU A 86 -2.54 -19.52 -2.57
N THR A 87 -1.48 -19.07 -3.25
CA THR A 87 -0.38 -19.94 -3.72
C THR A 87 0.29 -20.67 -2.54
N ARG A 88 0.45 -20.00 -1.39
CA ARG A 88 1.03 -20.62 -0.18
C ARG A 88 0.12 -21.67 0.44
N LEU A 89 -1.19 -21.60 0.21
CA LEU A 89 -2.16 -22.63 0.58
C LEU A 89 -2.30 -23.74 -0.48
N GLY A 90 -1.61 -23.61 -1.62
CA GLY A 90 -1.72 -24.56 -2.73
C GLY A 90 -3.03 -24.47 -3.51
N VAL A 91 -3.78 -23.37 -3.39
CA VAL A 91 -5.01 -23.13 -4.18
C VAL A 91 -4.64 -22.97 -5.65
N ARG A 92 -5.40 -23.66 -6.52
CA ARG A 92 -5.25 -23.65 -7.97
C ARG A 92 -6.28 -22.74 -8.62
N VAL A 93 -5.98 -22.36 -9.86
CA VAL A 93 -6.96 -21.75 -10.77
C VAL A 93 -8.13 -22.72 -10.95
N GLY A 94 -9.36 -22.20 -10.91
CA GLY A 94 -10.61 -22.95 -10.94
C GLY A 94 -11.12 -23.40 -9.56
N GLU A 95 -10.35 -23.24 -8.47
CA GLU A 95 -10.86 -23.51 -7.12
C GLU A 95 -11.75 -22.38 -6.62
N ARG A 96 -12.69 -22.73 -5.75
CA ARG A 96 -13.51 -21.74 -5.04
C ARG A 96 -12.71 -21.11 -3.90
N ILE A 97 -12.83 -19.80 -3.78
CA ILE A 97 -12.32 -19.03 -2.64
C ILE A 97 -13.47 -18.24 -2.02
N ARG A 98 -13.29 -17.86 -0.75
CA ARG A 98 -14.18 -16.98 -0.01
C ARG A 98 -13.41 -15.72 0.40
N VAL A 99 -13.94 -14.54 0.08
CA VAL A 99 -13.38 -13.23 0.44
C VAL A 99 -14.45 -12.46 1.18
N GLY A 100 -14.33 -12.35 2.51
CA GLY A 100 -15.43 -11.91 3.35
C GLY A 100 -16.61 -12.89 3.27
N GLU A 101 -17.80 -12.40 2.98
CA GLU A 101 -19.02 -13.21 2.78
C GLU A 101 -19.20 -13.67 1.32
N VAL A 102 -18.30 -13.28 0.42
CA VAL A 102 -18.44 -13.50 -1.02
C VAL A 102 -17.62 -14.70 -1.47
N GLU A 103 -18.28 -15.67 -2.11
CA GLU A 103 -17.61 -16.81 -2.75
C GLU A 103 -17.51 -16.61 -4.25
N LEU A 104 -16.33 -16.90 -4.80
CA LEU A 104 -16.06 -16.84 -6.24
C LEU A 104 -15.02 -17.86 -6.65
N THR A 105 -14.97 -18.15 -7.94
CA THR A 105 -13.91 -18.97 -8.54
C THR A 105 -12.63 -18.14 -8.68
N TRP A 106 -11.50 -18.71 -8.29
CA TRP A 106 -10.20 -18.09 -8.50
C TRP A 106 -9.69 -18.38 -9.91
N GLU A 107 -9.41 -17.34 -10.70
CA GLU A 107 -8.94 -17.44 -12.09
C GLU A 107 -7.46 -17.08 -12.26
#